data_AF-A0A3E4QVB9-F1
#
_entry.id   AF-A0A3E4QVB9-F1
#
_cell.length_a   1.000
_cell.length_b   1.000
_cell.length_c   1.000
_cell.angle_alpha   90.00
_cell.angle_beta   90.00
_cell.angle_gamma   90.00
#
_symmetry.space_group_name_H-M   'P 1'
#
loop_
_entity.id
_entity.type
_entity.pdbx_description
1 polymer ?
#
loop_
_entity_poly.entity_id
_entity_poly.type
_entity_poly.pdbx_seq_one_letter_code
_entity_poly.pdbx_strand_id
1 'polypeptide(L)'
;MCKLNSALNKSELPKNIVIETVDRVQGLTVDFCIFFIPNASIQYSLVNDLFNVATSRAKYATIIIADDTILKKFMSQEIRMFLLKAKGDSLVELSNNKHEPQIISSGNCQVKILDSMDVSRFERKRVEIDSTKENVYVVDTNVFVNCPDIISRIGKEYKVVIPATVLEELDKLKLKNGIDIRSLNKAAQNISAAFIKSYSKMEEPDITLLPDGFDKKNPDCKILSVALKYKSRGSNAILLTSDNILLTRAAGLGLTTISLKEFIKKPK
;
A
#
# COMPACT_ATOMS: atom_id res chain seq x y z
N MET A 1 10.18 -6.27 -26.90
CA MET A 1 9.54 -5.26 -26.04
C MET A 1 8.19 -5.79 -25.56
N CYS A 2 8.12 -6.37 -24.37
CA CYS A 2 6.83 -6.63 -23.74
C CYS A 2 6.33 -5.32 -23.11
N LYS A 3 5.29 -4.72 -23.70
CA LYS A 3 4.52 -3.68 -23.03
C LYS A 3 3.71 -4.36 -21.93
N LEU A 4 4.15 -4.27 -20.67
CA LEU A 4 3.27 -4.55 -19.54
C LEU A 4 2.32 -3.36 -19.38
N ASN A 5 1.22 -3.39 -20.14
CA ASN A 5 0.07 -2.55 -19.86
C ASN A 5 -0.71 -3.15 -18.68
N SER A 6 -1.27 -2.26 -17.85
CA SER A 6 -2.45 -2.45 -16.99
C SER A 6 -2.88 -3.90 -16.74
N ALA A 7 -2.61 -4.42 -15.53
CA ALA A 7 -3.16 -5.66 -14.98
C ALA A 7 -3.54 -6.71 -16.04
N LEU A 8 -2.55 -7.45 -16.55
CA LEU A 8 -2.75 -8.56 -17.49
C LEU A 8 -3.99 -9.36 -17.08
N ASN A 9 -5.06 -9.26 -17.87
CA ASN A 9 -6.18 -10.17 -17.73
C ASN A 9 -5.60 -11.58 -17.92
N LYS A 10 -5.96 -12.52 -17.05
CA LYS A 10 -5.44 -13.90 -17.12
C LYS A 10 -5.66 -14.54 -18.51
N SER A 11 -6.63 -14.04 -19.27
CA SER A 11 -6.94 -14.40 -20.67
C SER A 11 -5.94 -13.90 -21.72
N GLU A 12 -5.14 -12.88 -21.42
CA GLU A 12 -4.15 -12.28 -22.33
C GLU A 12 -2.74 -12.85 -22.14
N LEU A 13 -2.53 -13.63 -21.06
CA LEU A 13 -1.27 -14.31 -20.84
C LEU A 13 -1.11 -15.46 -21.84
N PRO A 14 0.10 -15.63 -22.42
CA PRO A 14 0.44 -16.84 -23.16
C PRO A 14 0.13 -18.08 -22.33
N LYS A 15 -0.42 -19.13 -22.97
CA LYS A 15 -0.85 -20.36 -22.28
C LYS A 15 0.26 -21.06 -21.48
N ASN A 16 1.51 -20.79 -21.80
CA ASN A 16 2.70 -21.32 -21.12
C ASN A 16 3.15 -20.50 -19.91
N ILE A 17 2.43 -19.43 -19.53
CA ILE A 17 2.73 -18.61 -18.36
C ILE A 17 1.58 -18.70 -17.37
N VAL A 18 1.91 -19.04 -16.13
CA VAL A 18 0.97 -19.08 -15.00
C VAL A 18 1.45 -18.11 -13.94
N ILE A 19 0.60 -17.16 -13.56
CA ILE A 19 0.84 -16.20 -12.47
C ILE A 19 -0.23 -16.45 -11.42
N GLU A 20 0.17 -16.94 -10.26
CA GLU A 20 -0.71 -17.34 -9.16
C GLU A 20 -0.01 -17.15 -7.81
N THR A 21 -0.77 -17.19 -6.72
CA THR A 21 -0.19 -17.29 -5.37
C THR A 21 0.35 -18.70 -5.11
N VAL A 22 1.32 -18.81 -4.22
CA VAL A 22 1.98 -20.10 -3.87
C VAL A 22 0.95 -21.18 -3.47
N ASP A 23 -0.10 -20.78 -2.76
CA ASP A 23 -1.17 -21.70 -2.31
C ASP A 23 -1.94 -22.34 -3.47
N ARG A 24 -2.04 -21.63 -4.60
CA ARG A 24 -2.85 -22.04 -5.75
C ARG A 24 -2.10 -22.88 -6.76
N VAL A 25 -0.78 -23.01 -6.61
CA VAL A 25 0.09 -23.77 -7.53
C VAL A 25 0.49 -25.14 -7.00
N GLN A 26 -0.22 -25.68 -6.00
CA GLN A 26 0.05 -27.02 -5.49
C GLN A 26 -0.14 -28.10 -6.58
N GLY A 27 0.73 -29.11 -6.60
CA GLY A 27 0.73 -30.17 -7.62
C GLY A 27 1.22 -29.79 -9.02
N LEU A 28 1.51 -28.51 -9.30
CA LEU A 28 2.05 -28.09 -10.60
C LEU A 28 3.54 -28.40 -10.74
N THR A 29 3.94 -28.82 -11.94
CA THR A 29 5.34 -28.89 -12.38
C THR A 29 5.54 -27.91 -13.53
N VAL A 30 6.58 -27.07 -13.42
CA VAL A 30 6.93 -26.06 -14.41
C VAL A 30 8.38 -26.22 -14.83
N ASP A 31 8.75 -25.68 -16.00
CA ASP A 31 10.14 -25.70 -16.45
C ASP A 31 10.99 -24.71 -15.64
N PHE A 32 10.46 -23.50 -15.47
CA PHE A 32 11.07 -22.42 -14.69
C PHE A 32 10.08 -21.86 -13.67
N CYS A 33 10.57 -21.51 -12.48
CA CYS A 33 9.79 -20.82 -11.46
C CYS A 33 10.41 -19.46 -11.15
N ILE A 34 9.60 -18.39 -11.14
CA ILE A 34 9.99 -17.09 -10.61
C ILE A 34 9.21 -16.90 -9.32
N PHE A 35 9.89 -16.99 -8.18
CA PHE A 35 9.30 -16.83 -6.86
C PHE A 35 9.55 -15.42 -6.32
N PHE A 36 8.50 -14.60 -6.29
CA PHE A 36 8.57 -13.23 -5.78
C PHE A 36 8.15 -13.18 -4.30
N ILE A 37 9.04 -12.68 -3.43
CA ILE A 37 8.80 -12.50 -2.00
C ILE A 37 8.60 -11.01 -1.70
N PRO A 38 7.35 -10.52 -1.56
CA PRO A 38 7.08 -9.12 -1.33
C PRO A 38 7.36 -8.69 0.12
N ASN A 39 7.77 -7.43 0.29
CA ASN A 39 8.01 -6.84 1.62
C ASN A 39 6.78 -6.82 2.54
N ALA A 40 5.57 -6.83 1.98
CA ALA A 40 4.33 -6.82 2.75
C ALA A 40 3.93 -8.21 3.31
N SER A 41 4.46 -9.31 2.77
CA SER A 41 4.00 -10.67 3.11
C SER A 41 5.16 -11.66 3.30
N ILE A 42 6.33 -11.15 3.71
CA ILE A 42 7.56 -11.93 3.90
C ILE A 42 7.31 -13.16 4.79
N GLN A 43 6.68 -12.98 5.96
CA GLN A 43 6.50 -14.08 6.92
C GLN A 43 5.69 -15.24 6.33
N TYR A 44 4.70 -14.93 5.50
CA TYR A 44 3.88 -15.92 4.81
C TYR A 44 4.69 -16.68 3.75
N SER A 45 5.45 -15.95 2.92
CA SER A 45 6.31 -16.53 1.90
C SER A 45 7.44 -17.40 2.46
N LEU A 46 7.83 -17.20 3.73
CA LEU A 46 8.88 -17.94 4.43
C LEU A 46 8.32 -19.02 5.37
N VAL A 47 7.06 -19.42 5.22
CA VAL A 47 6.54 -20.65 5.86
C VAL A 47 7.09 -21.86 5.12
N ASN A 48 7.59 -22.87 5.84
CA ASN A 48 8.25 -24.05 5.26
C ASN A 48 7.44 -24.70 4.13
N ASP A 49 6.16 -24.96 4.34
CA ASP A 49 5.33 -25.64 3.33
C ASP A 49 5.20 -24.80 2.05
N LEU A 50 4.98 -23.49 2.20
CA LEU A 50 4.82 -22.59 1.06
C LEU A 50 6.14 -22.37 0.33
N PHE A 51 7.22 -22.15 1.08
CA PHE A 51 8.54 -21.99 0.50
C PHE A 51 8.97 -23.24 -0.27
N ASN A 52 8.72 -24.42 0.28
CA ASN A 52 8.97 -25.71 -0.39
C ASN A 52 8.09 -25.86 -1.62
N VAL A 53 6.80 -25.51 -1.53
CA VAL A 53 5.89 -25.49 -2.68
C VAL A 53 6.40 -24.56 -3.78
N ALA A 54 6.99 -23.41 -3.49
CA ALA A 54 7.49 -22.51 -4.53
C ALA A 54 8.82 -23.01 -5.14
N THR A 55 9.72 -23.52 -4.30
CA THR A 55 11.11 -23.84 -4.73
C THR A 55 11.28 -25.20 -5.38
N SER A 56 10.35 -26.13 -5.19
CA SER A 56 10.44 -27.52 -5.70
C SER A 56 9.81 -27.75 -7.07
N ARG A 57 9.13 -26.77 -7.67
CA ARG A 57 8.28 -27.03 -8.86
C ARG A 57 8.98 -26.88 -10.19
N ALA A 58 10.11 -26.19 -10.21
CA ALA A 58 10.89 -25.99 -11.41
C ALA A 58 11.74 -27.23 -11.71
N LYS A 59 11.65 -27.73 -12.94
CA LYS A 59 12.54 -28.79 -13.43
C LYS A 59 13.97 -28.28 -13.65
N TYR A 60 14.11 -27.03 -14.10
CA TYR A 60 15.39 -26.46 -14.49
C TYR A 60 15.92 -25.46 -13.47
N ALA A 61 15.17 -24.40 -13.18
CA ALA A 61 15.64 -23.35 -12.27
C ALA A 61 14.50 -22.60 -11.56
N THR A 62 14.77 -22.24 -10.31
CA THR A 62 13.96 -21.34 -9.51
C THR A 62 14.71 -20.03 -9.29
N ILE A 63 14.15 -18.91 -9.73
CA ILE A 63 14.67 -17.56 -9.51
C ILE A 63 13.88 -16.95 -8.36
N ILE A 64 14.56 -16.61 -7.26
CA ILE A 64 13.95 -15.96 -6.11
C ILE A 64 14.23 -14.46 -6.18
N ILE A 65 13.18 -13.64 -6.17
CA ILE A 65 13.27 -12.19 -6.14
C ILE A 65 12.78 -11.72 -4.77
N ALA A 66 13.66 -11.11 -4.00
CA ALA A 66 13.40 -10.64 -2.65
C ALA A 66 14.20 -9.37 -2.33
N ASP A 67 13.80 -8.70 -1.25
CA ASP A 67 14.53 -7.57 -0.67
C ASP A 67 15.89 -8.01 -0.11
N ASP A 68 16.90 -7.14 -0.18
CA ASP A 68 18.26 -7.41 0.30
C ASP A 68 18.30 -7.74 1.80
N THR A 69 17.30 -7.30 2.56
CA THR A 69 17.17 -7.60 3.99
C THR A 69 16.54 -8.96 4.30
N ILE A 70 16.23 -9.79 3.30
CA ILE A 70 15.52 -11.07 3.50
C ILE A 70 16.20 -11.99 4.53
N LEU A 71 17.53 -12.07 4.53
CA LEU A 71 18.29 -12.89 5.47
C LEU A 71 18.28 -12.38 6.92
N LYS A 72 17.83 -11.13 7.15
CA LYS A 72 17.64 -10.55 8.49
C LYS A 72 16.26 -10.88 9.06
N LYS A 73 15.36 -11.48 8.27
CA LYS A 73 13.98 -11.80 8.67
C LYS A 73 13.94 -13.11 9.43
N PHE A 74 12.90 -13.28 10.24
CA PHE A 74 12.63 -14.52 10.96
C PHE A 74 12.21 -15.61 9.96
N MET A 75 12.89 -16.76 10.00
CA MET A 75 12.63 -17.94 9.16
C MET A 75 13.23 -19.18 9.82
N SER A 76 12.80 -20.36 9.35
CA SER A 76 13.36 -21.63 9.79
C SER A 76 14.82 -21.79 9.32
N GLN A 77 15.55 -22.69 9.97
CA GLN A 77 16.95 -22.96 9.62
C GLN A 77 17.05 -23.58 8.22
N GLU A 78 16.09 -24.39 7.81
CA GLU A 78 16.08 -25.02 6.49
C GLU A 78 15.99 -23.98 5.37
N ILE A 79 15.06 -23.02 5.50
CA ILE A 79 14.90 -21.93 4.52
C ILE A 79 16.13 -21.03 4.53
N ARG A 80 16.66 -20.72 5.72
CA ARG A 80 17.87 -19.90 5.82
C ARG A 80 19.05 -20.55 5.10
N MET A 81 19.27 -21.85 5.32
CA MET A 81 20.32 -22.59 4.64
C MET A 81 20.10 -22.66 3.12
N PHE A 82 18.85 -22.80 2.67
CA PHE A 82 18.52 -22.73 1.25
C PHE A 82 18.90 -21.39 0.64
N LEU A 83 18.46 -20.28 1.24
CA LEU A 83 18.77 -18.93 0.76
C LEU A 83 20.26 -18.61 0.82
N LEU A 84 20.98 -19.10 1.84
CA LEU A 84 22.43 -18.93 1.94
C LEU A 84 23.19 -19.72 0.86
N LYS A 85 22.75 -20.95 0.54
CA LYS A 85 23.31 -21.71 -0.59
C LYS A 85 23.09 -20.98 -1.91
N ALA A 86 21.91 -20.38 -2.11
CA ALA A 86 21.61 -19.55 -3.27
C ALA A 86 22.38 -18.21 -3.28
N LYS A 87 22.77 -17.69 -2.11
CA LYS A 87 23.48 -16.40 -1.98
C LYS A 87 24.95 -16.45 -2.44
N GLY A 88 25.53 -17.63 -2.68
CA GLY A 88 26.91 -17.78 -3.18
C GLY A 88 27.11 -17.19 -4.59
N ASP A 89 27.60 -17.97 -5.54
CA ASP A 89 27.92 -17.55 -6.92
C ASP A 89 26.71 -17.01 -7.74
N SER A 90 25.52 -16.91 -7.12
CA SER A 90 24.25 -16.64 -7.78
C SER A 90 23.52 -15.39 -7.29
N LEU A 91 24.05 -14.67 -6.28
CA LEU A 91 23.47 -13.41 -5.85
C LEU A 91 23.85 -12.29 -6.83
N VAL A 92 22.85 -11.62 -7.40
CA VAL A 92 23.06 -10.34 -8.07
C VAL A 92 22.18 -9.26 -7.47
N GLU A 93 22.84 -8.21 -6.99
CA GLU A 93 22.19 -6.99 -6.56
C GLU A 93 21.81 -6.16 -7.79
N LEU A 94 20.53 -5.81 -7.88
CA LEU A 94 20.04 -4.90 -8.93
C LEU A 94 20.58 -3.51 -8.62
N SER A 95 21.58 -3.04 -9.38
CA SER A 95 22.06 -1.67 -9.22
C SER A 95 21.02 -0.68 -9.74
N ASN A 96 20.85 0.45 -9.06
CA ASN A 96 19.85 1.49 -9.38
C ASN A 96 20.09 2.22 -10.72
N ASN A 97 21.04 1.77 -11.55
CA ASN A 97 21.31 2.38 -12.86
C ASN A 97 20.25 1.94 -13.87
N LYS A 98 19.18 2.74 -13.95
CA LYS A 98 17.90 2.47 -14.66
C LYS A 98 18.00 2.30 -16.20
N HIS A 99 19.18 2.38 -16.81
CA HIS A 99 19.30 2.55 -18.27
C HIS A 99 20.25 1.60 -19.00
N GLU A 100 20.94 0.68 -18.32
CA GLU A 100 21.80 -0.29 -19.00
C GLU A 100 21.31 -1.73 -18.77
N PRO A 101 21.25 -2.56 -19.83
CA PRO A 101 20.91 -3.97 -19.68
C PRO A 101 21.92 -4.68 -18.80
N GLN A 102 21.48 -5.16 -17.63
CA GLN A 102 22.34 -5.93 -16.72
C GLN A 102 22.22 -7.41 -17.02
N ILE A 103 23.35 -8.08 -17.20
CA ILE A 103 23.40 -9.52 -17.41
C ILE A 103 23.83 -10.17 -16.10
N ILE A 104 22.91 -10.95 -15.53
CA ILE A 104 23.14 -11.78 -14.36
C ILE A 104 23.55 -13.16 -14.84
N SER A 105 24.73 -13.62 -14.44
CA SER A 105 25.24 -14.95 -14.79
C SER A 105 25.44 -15.74 -13.50
N SER A 106 24.92 -16.96 -13.45
CA SER A 106 25.12 -17.89 -12.34
C SER A 106 25.23 -19.31 -12.89
N GLY A 107 26.42 -19.90 -12.82
CA GLY A 107 26.71 -21.19 -13.44
C GLY A 107 26.34 -21.18 -14.94
N ASN A 108 25.49 -22.12 -15.35
CA ASN A 108 25.07 -22.27 -16.76
C ASN A 108 23.84 -21.41 -17.12
N CYS A 109 23.31 -20.61 -16.19
CA CYS A 109 22.13 -19.78 -16.42
C CYS A 109 22.51 -18.31 -16.55
N GLN A 110 21.95 -17.64 -17.56
CA GLN A 110 22.12 -16.22 -17.81
C GLN A 110 20.76 -15.53 -17.88
N VAL A 111 20.54 -14.51 -17.04
CA VAL A 111 19.34 -13.69 -17.01
C VAL A 111 19.71 -12.28 -17.44
N LYS A 112 19.15 -11.83 -18.57
CA LYS A 112 19.33 -10.46 -19.05
C LYS A 112 18.17 -9.58 -18.57
N ILE A 113 18.48 -8.63 -17.70
CA ILE A 113 17.56 -7.56 -17.31
C ILE A 113 17.54 -6.57 -18.47
N LEU A 114 16.39 -6.47 -19.12
CA LEU A 114 16.24 -5.64 -20.32
C LEU A 114 15.96 -4.17 -19.98
N ASP A 115 15.20 -3.92 -18.92
CA ASP A 115 14.78 -2.58 -18.51
C ASP A 115 14.23 -2.60 -17.07
N SER A 116 14.10 -1.43 -16.46
CA SER A 116 13.39 -1.23 -15.20
C SER A 116 12.03 -0.57 -15.47
N MET A 117 10.97 -1.09 -14.85
CA MET A 117 9.64 -0.52 -14.99
C MET A 117 9.38 0.46 -13.85
N ASP A 118 9.15 1.72 -14.19
CA ASP A 118 8.76 2.74 -13.22
C ASP A 118 7.30 2.53 -12.77
N VAL A 119 7.13 2.05 -11.55
CA VAL A 119 5.82 1.79 -10.94
C VAL A 119 4.98 3.05 -10.74
N SER A 120 5.61 4.24 -10.71
CA SER A 120 4.88 5.51 -10.59
C SER A 120 3.94 5.76 -11.79
N ARG A 121 4.23 5.17 -12.96
CA ARG A 121 3.36 5.24 -14.14
C ARG A 121 2.02 4.51 -13.94
N PHE A 122 1.96 3.60 -12.98
CA PHE A 122 0.72 2.92 -12.56
C PHE A 122 0.12 3.53 -11.28
N GLU A 123 0.73 4.57 -10.73
CA GLU A 123 0.10 5.37 -9.68
C GLU A 123 -0.84 6.39 -10.30
N ARG A 124 -1.97 6.67 -9.64
CA ARG A 124 -2.93 7.65 -10.15
C ARG A 124 -2.28 9.03 -10.19
N LYS A 125 -2.63 9.83 -11.20
CA LYS A 125 -2.30 11.25 -11.19
C LYS A 125 -3.06 11.91 -10.04
N ARG A 126 -2.33 12.37 -9.02
CA ARG A 126 -2.90 13.03 -7.83
C ARG A 126 -3.25 14.48 -8.16
N VAL A 127 -4.44 14.69 -8.71
CA VAL A 127 -4.94 16.02 -9.13
C VAL A 127 -5.27 16.92 -7.95
N GLU A 128 -5.48 16.34 -6.78
CA GLU A 128 -5.80 17.03 -5.54
C GLU A 128 -4.59 17.67 -4.86
N ILE A 129 -3.37 17.39 -5.34
CA ILE A 129 -2.13 17.92 -4.79
C ILE A 129 -1.86 19.29 -5.40
N ASP A 130 -1.57 20.26 -4.53
CA ASP A 130 -1.13 21.60 -4.89
C ASP A 130 0.38 21.70 -4.67
N SER A 131 1.16 21.91 -5.74
CA SER A 131 2.62 22.03 -5.67
C SER A 131 3.10 23.28 -4.93
N THR A 132 2.22 24.27 -4.72
CA THR A 132 2.57 25.56 -4.10
C THR A 132 2.32 25.60 -2.60
N LYS A 133 1.63 24.58 -2.04
CA LYS A 133 1.20 24.54 -0.64
C LYS A 133 1.59 23.23 0.04
N GLU A 134 1.64 23.26 1.37
CA GLU A 134 1.71 22.03 2.17
C GLU A 134 0.38 21.26 2.01
N ASN A 135 0.45 20.02 1.53
CA ASN A 135 -0.72 19.18 1.31
C ASN A 135 -0.98 18.32 2.55
N VAL A 136 -2.17 18.47 3.12
CA VAL A 136 -2.56 17.83 4.37
C VAL A 136 -3.83 17.00 4.15
N TYR A 137 -3.72 15.70 4.32
CA TYR A 137 -4.85 14.79 4.21
C TYR A 137 -5.60 14.73 5.54
N VAL A 138 -6.90 15.02 5.52
CA VAL A 138 -7.80 14.81 6.66
C VAL A 138 -8.64 13.58 6.37
N VAL A 139 -8.53 12.55 7.20
CA VAL A 139 -9.09 11.22 6.91
C VAL A 139 -10.29 10.93 7.82
N ASP A 140 -11.38 10.50 7.21
CA ASP A 140 -12.64 10.09 7.87
C ASP A 140 -12.59 8.65 8.42
N THR A 141 -13.41 8.33 9.43
CA THR A 141 -13.53 7.02 10.09
C THR A 141 -13.85 5.90 9.10
N ASN A 142 -14.82 6.14 8.22
CA ASN A 142 -15.26 5.14 7.24
C ASN A 142 -14.14 4.73 6.28
N VAL A 143 -13.16 5.60 6.07
CA VAL A 143 -11.99 5.29 5.24
C VAL A 143 -11.07 4.28 5.92
N PHE A 144 -10.85 4.41 7.23
CA PHE A 144 -10.05 3.46 8.00
C PHE A 144 -10.71 2.09 8.10
N VAL A 145 -12.03 2.04 8.19
CA VAL A 145 -12.79 0.78 8.21
C VAL A 145 -12.64 0.02 6.88
N ASN A 146 -12.78 0.72 5.76
CA ASN A 146 -12.73 0.11 4.42
C ASN A 146 -11.29 -0.08 3.89
N CYS A 147 -10.35 0.74 4.35
CA CYS A 147 -8.95 0.73 3.92
C CYS A 147 -8.02 1.02 5.11
N PRO A 148 -7.70 0.01 5.94
CA PRO A 148 -6.86 0.20 7.13
C PRO A 148 -5.44 0.65 6.81
N ASP A 149 -4.96 0.36 5.60
CA ASP A 149 -3.63 0.73 5.10
C ASP A 149 -3.62 2.11 4.40
N ILE A 150 -4.64 2.96 4.63
CA ILE A 150 -4.76 4.22 3.88
C ILE A 150 -3.56 5.16 4.09
N ILE A 151 -3.02 5.23 5.31
CA ILE A 151 -1.88 6.09 5.63
C ILE A 151 -0.65 5.73 4.80
N SER A 152 -0.38 4.43 4.65
CA SER A 152 0.76 3.97 3.85
C SER A 152 0.53 4.20 2.35
N ARG A 153 -0.71 4.17 1.88
CA ARG A 153 -1.08 4.48 0.49
C ARG A 153 -1.01 5.97 0.16
N ILE A 154 -1.31 6.85 1.11
CA ILE A 154 -1.09 8.29 0.95
C ILE A 154 0.40 8.55 0.72
N GLY A 155 1.28 7.80 1.39
CA GLY A 155 2.72 7.96 1.25
C GLY A 155 3.29 8.86 2.33
N LYS A 156 4.60 8.76 2.53
CA LYS A 156 5.28 9.42 3.65
C LYS A 156 5.59 10.89 3.38
N GLU A 157 5.50 11.33 2.12
CA GLU A 157 5.75 12.72 1.75
C GLU A 157 4.62 13.68 2.16
N TYR A 158 3.42 13.17 2.46
CA TYR A 158 2.27 14.00 2.83
C TYR A 158 1.89 13.82 4.29
N LYS A 159 1.44 14.92 4.90
CA LYS A 159 0.99 14.92 6.28
C LYS A 159 -0.42 14.36 6.37
N VAL A 160 -0.63 13.38 7.26
CA VAL A 160 -1.94 12.79 7.51
C VAL A 160 -2.48 13.25 8.87
N VAL A 161 -3.59 13.96 8.85
CA VAL A 161 -4.29 14.44 10.05
C VAL A 161 -5.49 13.54 10.31
N ILE A 162 -5.56 13.06 11.55
CA ILE A 162 -6.67 12.23 12.03
C ILE A 162 -7.45 13.08 13.05
N PRO A 163 -8.69 13.47 12.75
CA PRO A 163 -9.53 14.17 13.71
C PRO A 163 -9.72 13.34 14.99
N ALA A 164 -9.71 13.98 16.16
CA ALA A 164 -9.92 13.29 17.44
C ALA A 164 -11.26 12.50 17.47
N THR A 165 -12.30 13.06 16.83
CA THR A 165 -13.60 12.39 16.67
C THR A 165 -13.54 11.08 15.92
N VAL A 166 -12.63 10.95 14.94
CA VAL A 166 -12.44 9.72 14.18
C VAL A 166 -11.86 8.61 15.06
N LEU A 167 -10.94 8.96 15.96
CA LEU A 167 -10.38 8.00 16.91
C LEU A 167 -11.44 7.52 17.91
N GLU A 168 -12.25 8.43 18.45
CA GLU A 168 -13.37 8.05 19.32
C GLU A 168 -14.38 7.13 18.64
N GLU A 169 -14.68 7.40 17.36
CA GLU A 169 -15.57 6.55 16.57
C GLU A 169 -14.98 5.17 16.32
N LEU A 170 -13.70 5.09 15.94
CA LEU A 170 -13.01 3.81 15.77
C LEU A 170 -13.05 2.96 17.04
N ASP A 171 -12.91 3.57 18.22
CA ASP A 171 -13.01 2.85 19.49
C ASP A 171 -14.44 2.37 19.79
N LYS A 172 -15.47 3.19 19.51
CA LYS A 172 -16.87 2.78 19.66
C LYS A 172 -17.26 1.66 18.70
N LEU A 173 -16.70 1.66 17.49
CA LEU A 173 -16.98 0.64 16.48
C LEU A 173 -16.42 -0.74 16.85
N LYS A 174 -15.40 -0.83 17.74
CA LYS A 174 -14.93 -2.12 18.28
C LYS A 174 -16.00 -2.89 19.06
N LEU A 175 -17.03 -2.20 19.54
CA LEU A 175 -18.10 -2.78 20.37
C LEU A 175 -19.34 -3.19 19.56
N LYS A 176 -19.39 -2.90 18.25
CA LYS A 176 -20.54 -3.21 17.39
C LYS A 176 -20.40 -4.57 16.69
N ASN A 177 -21.49 -5.34 16.67
CA ASN A 177 -21.57 -6.60 15.93
C ASN A 177 -21.64 -6.35 14.41
N GLY A 178 -20.90 -7.14 13.62
CA GLY A 178 -20.92 -7.09 12.15
C GLY A 178 -19.81 -6.28 11.48
N ILE A 179 -18.88 -5.72 12.26
CA ILE A 179 -17.70 -5.03 11.76
C ILE A 179 -16.49 -5.97 11.77
N ASP A 180 -15.64 -5.89 10.75
CA ASP A 180 -14.39 -6.65 10.73
C ASP A 180 -13.39 -6.09 11.75
N ILE A 181 -13.38 -6.70 12.94
CA ILE A 181 -12.48 -6.37 14.05
C ILE A 181 -11.01 -6.42 13.62
N ARG A 182 -10.65 -7.32 12.68
CA ARG A 182 -9.26 -7.41 12.19
C ARG A 182 -8.86 -6.14 11.44
N SER A 183 -9.73 -5.64 10.57
CA SER A 183 -9.49 -4.40 9.84
C SER A 183 -9.39 -3.19 10.78
N LEU A 184 -10.25 -3.08 11.80
CA LEU A 184 -10.14 -2.00 12.81
C LEU A 184 -8.85 -2.07 13.61
N ASN A 185 -8.47 -3.26 14.09
CA ASN A 185 -7.22 -3.44 14.84
C ASN A 185 -6.01 -3.10 13.98
N LYS A 186 -6.03 -3.49 12.70
CA LYS A 186 -4.99 -3.12 11.74
C LYS A 186 -4.93 -1.61 11.51
N ALA A 187 -6.08 -0.94 11.35
CA ALA A 187 -6.13 0.51 11.24
C ALA A 187 -5.54 1.20 12.48
N ALA A 188 -5.93 0.77 13.70
CA ALA A 188 -5.41 1.32 14.94
C ALA A 188 -3.89 1.12 15.09
N GLN A 189 -3.38 -0.08 14.74
CA GLN A 189 -1.94 -0.35 14.71
C GLN A 189 -1.21 0.54 13.70
N ASN A 190 -1.76 0.71 12.50
CA ASN A 190 -1.20 1.57 11.47
C ASN A 190 -1.16 3.04 11.90
N ILE A 191 -2.23 3.54 12.55
CA ILE A 191 -2.30 4.89 13.11
C ILE A 191 -1.24 5.08 14.20
N SER A 192 -1.13 4.15 15.14
CA SER A 192 -0.14 4.23 16.22
C SER A 192 1.29 4.23 15.66
N ALA A 193 1.59 3.34 14.72
CA ALA A 193 2.89 3.30 14.04
C ALA A 193 3.18 4.60 13.25
N ALA A 194 2.14 5.24 12.72
CA ALA A 194 2.25 6.50 11.99
C ALA A 194 2.52 7.70 12.91
N PHE A 195 1.93 7.74 14.10
CA PHE A 195 2.22 8.75 15.12
C PHE A 195 3.67 8.66 15.60
N ILE A 196 4.17 7.45 15.87
CA ILE A 196 5.57 7.24 16.30
C ILE A 196 6.54 7.77 15.24
N LYS A 197 6.23 7.58 13.96
CA LYS A 197 7.07 7.99 12.83
C LYS A 197 6.81 9.43 12.36
N SER A 198 5.97 10.19 13.07
CA SER A 198 5.70 11.63 12.85
C SER A 198 5.14 12.04 11.48
N TYR A 199 4.64 11.11 10.66
CA TYR A 199 3.95 11.44 9.40
C TYR A 199 2.42 11.52 9.55
N SER A 200 1.88 11.17 10.72
CA SER A 200 0.50 11.49 11.08
C SER A 200 0.40 12.26 12.40
N LYS A 201 -0.70 13.00 12.57
CA LYS A 201 -0.98 13.75 13.79
C LYS A 201 -2.48 13.71 14.12
N MET A 202 -2.81 13.62 15.41
CA MET A 202 -4.16 13.85 15.90
C MET A 202 -4.44 15.36 16.02
N GLU A 203 -5.60 15.81 15.56
CA GLU A 203 -6.01 17.21 15.69
C GLU A 203 -7.43 17.33 16.26
N GLU A 204 -7.59 18.24 17.21
CA GLU A 204 -8.88 18.57 17.80
C GLU A 204 -9.73 19.45 16.87
N PRO A 205 -11.06 19.20 16.79
CA PRO A 205 -12.01 20.05 16.08
C PRO A 205 -11.99 21.49 16.58
N ASP A 206 -12.14 22.44 15.66
CA ASP A 206 -12.31 23.86 15.98
C ASP A 206 -13.66 24.36 15.47
N ILE A 207 -14.66 24.25 16.35
CA ILE A 207 -16.06 24.53 16.05
C ILE A 207 -16.27 26.00 15.62
N THR A 208 -15.36 26.91 15.98
CA THR A 208 -15.46 28.33 15.63
C THR A 208 -15.29 28.58 14.13
N LEU A 209 -14.66 27.64 13.42
CA LEU A 209 -14.43 27.73 11.97
C LEU A 209 -15.63 27.26 11.14
N LEU A 210 -16.64 26.65 11.77
CA LEU A 210 -17.82 26.16 11.07
C LEU A 210 -18.81 27.30 10.81
N PRO A 211 -19.44 27.37 9.62
CA PRO A 211 -20.51 28.34 9.36
C PRO A 211 -21.73 28.09 10.25
N ASP A 212 -22.51 29.15 10.51
CA ASP A 212 -23.63 29.11 11.47
C ASP A 212 -24.73 28.10 11.12
N GLY A 213 -24.86 27.70 9.85
CA GLY A 213 -25.81 26.68 9.39
C GLY A 213 -25.40 25.22 9.67
N PHE A 214 -24.21 24.97 10.23
CA PHE A 214 -23.70 23.62 10.48
C PHE A 214 -23.98 23.16 11.91
N ASP A 215 -24.37 21.89 12.07
CA ASP A 215 -24.56 21.30 13.39
C ASP A 215 -23.21 21.04 14.07
N LYS A 216 -22.91 21.87 15.07
CA LYS A 216 -21.67 21.84 15.87
C LYS A 216 -21.47 20.54 16.65
N LYS A 217 -22.52 19.74 16.88
CA LYS A 217 -22.44 18.46 17.58
C LYS A 217 -22.19 17.29 16.63
N ASN A 218 -22.50 17.44 15.35
CA ASN A 218 -22.36 16.39 14.35
C ASN A 218 -20.86 16.02 14.13
N PRO A 219 -20.47 14.74 14.23
CA PRO A 219 -19.11 14.30 13.95
C PRO A 219 -18.56 14.70 12.58
N ASP A 220 -19.39 14.66 11.53
CA ASP A 220 -19.02 15.09 10.18
C ASP A 220 -18.60 16.56 10.17
N CYS A 221 -19.34 17.40 10.89
CA CYS A 221 -19.04 18.83 11.00
C CYS A 221 -17.76 19.04 11.80
N LYS A 222 -17.50 18.23 12.83
CA LYS A 222 -16.23 18.27 13.56
C LYS A 222 -15.05 17.89 12.67
N ILE A 223 -15.18 16.88 11.79
CA ILE A 223 -14.16 16.51 10.80
C ILE A 223 -13.93 17.68 9.81
N LEU A 224 -15.00 18.29 9.30
CA LEU A 224 -14.90 19.48 8.43
C LEU A 224 -14.16 20.62 9.10
N SER A 225 -14.41 20.86 10.39
CA SER A 225 -13.75 21.93 11.14
C SER A 225 -12.23 21.74 11.20
N VAL A 226 -11.75 20.50 11.33
CA VAL A 226 -10.32 20.18 11.28
C VAL A 226 -9.74 20.50 9.91
N ALA A 227 -10.43 20.16 8.82
CA ALA A 227 -9.99 20.49 7.48
C ALA A 227 -9.94 22.01 7.23
N LEU A 228 -10.96 22.76 7.71
CA LEU A 228 -11.00 24.22 7.63
C LEU A 228 -9.85 24.88 8.40
N LYS A 229 -9.45 24.30 9.53
CA LYS A 229 -8.31 24.78 10.34
C LYS A 229 -6.99 24.75 9.59
N TYR A 230 -6.76 23.71 8.78
CA TYR A 230 -5.56 23.64 7.95
C TYR A 230 -5.66 24.56 6.73
N LYS A 231 -6.85 24.69 6.15
CA LYS A 231 -7.10 25.65 5.08
C LYS A 231 -6.85 27.10 5.54
N SER A 232 -7.31 27.49 6.74
CA SER A 232 -7.11 28.83 7.28
C SER A 232 -5.65 29.14 7.61
N ARG A 233 -4.83 28.11 7.84
CA ARG A 233 -3.37 28.21 8.00
C ARG A 233 -2.61 28.31 6.67
N GLY A 234 -3.30 28.29 5.53
CA GLY A 234 -2.70 28.39 4.19
C GLY A 234 -2.29 27.05 3.58
N SER A 235 -2.54 25.92 4.25
CA SER A 235 -2.28 24.58 3.70
C SER A 235 -3.39 24.16 2.71
N ASN A 236 -3.06 23.26 1.78
CA ASN A 236 -4.06 22.57 0.98
C ASN A 236 -4.64 21.40 1.79
N ALA A 237 -5.78 21.63 2.43
CA ALA A 237 -6.51 20.60 3.18
C ALA A 237 -7.33 19.72 2.22
N ILE A 238 -6.96 18.44 2.16
CA ILE A 238 -7.57 17.42 1.31
C ILE A 238 -8.40 16.49 2.18
N LEU A 239 -9.72 16.60 2.10
CA LEU A 239 -10.63 15.69 2.81
C LEU A 239 -10.77 14.37 2.05
N LEU A 240 -10.42 13.27 2.71
CA LEU A 240 -10.58 11.92 2.21
C LEU A 240 -11.71 11.23 2.99
N THR A 241 -12.83 11.00 2.30
CA THR A 241 -14.02 10.33 2.86
C THR A 241 -14.67 9.42 1.80
N SER A 242 -15.57 8.55 2.23
CA SER A 242 -16.44 7.77 1.32
C SER A 242 -17.87 8.31 1.25
N ASP A 243 -18.22 9.31 2.05
CA ASP A 243 -19.56 9.88 2.11
C ASP A 243 -19.74 11.01 1.09
N ASN A 244 -20.71 10.85 0.18
CA ASN A 244 -21.01 11.81 -0.88
C ASN A 244 -21.54 13.15 -0.34
N ILE A 245 -22.34 13.12 0.74
CA ILE A 245 -22.88 14.33 1.37
C ILE A 245 -21.74 15.11 2.01
N LEU A 246 -20.82 14.42 2.70
CA LEU A 246 -19.66 15.04 3.32
C LEU A 246 -18.70 15.63 2.27
N LEU A 247 -18.44 14.92 1.16
CA LEU A 247 -17.67 15.45 0.02
C LEU A 247 -18.29 16.73 -0.53
N THR A 248 -19.61 16.72 -0.77
CA THR A 248 -20.33 17.87 -1.33
C THR A 248 -20.25 19.09 -0.40
N ARG A 249 -20.41 18.87 0.91
CA ARG A 249 -20.27 19.93 1.92
C ARG A 249 -18.85 20.50 1.96
N ALA A 250 -17.85 19.63 1.96
CA ALA A 250 -16.45 20.05 1.98
C ALA A 250 -16.06 20.86 0.73
N ALA A 251 -16.47 20.38 -0.45
CA ALA A 251 -16.26 21.10 -1.70
C ALA A 251 -16.97 22.47 -1.71
N GLY A 252 -18.19 22.55 -1.18
CA GLY A 252 -18.92 23.81 -1.01
C GLY A 252 -18.24 24.81 -0.07
N LEU A 253 -17.44 24.32 0.89
CA LEU A 253 -16.59 25.15 1.76
C LEU A 253 -15.23 25.48 1.12
N GLY A 254 -15.02 25.08 -0.13
CA GLY A 254 -13.80 25.26 -0.90
C GLY A 254 -12.62 24.43 -0.38
N LEU A 255 -12.87 23.30 0.27
CA LEU A 255 -11.83 22.33 0.59
C LEU A 255 -11.57 21.46 -0.63
N THR A 256 -10.35 20.94 -0.73
CA THR A 256 -10.05 19.91 -1.71
C THR A 256 -10.62 18.59 -1.20
N THR A 257 -11.25 17.81 -2.06
CA THR A 257 -11.95 16.58 -1.64
C THR A 257 -11.59 15.43 -2.54
N ILE A 258 -11.47 14.23 -1.98
CA ILE A 258 -11.28 13.02 -2.75
C ILE A 258 -12.06 11.86 -2.12
N SER A 259 -12.78 11.11 -2.95
CA SER A 259 -13.48 9.92 -2.49
C SER A 259 -12.51 8.75 -2.33
N LEU A 260 -12.76 7.83 -1.38
CA LEU A 260 -11.94 6.61 -1.25
C LEU A 260 -11.92 5.78 -2.54
N LYS A 261 -13.06 5.72 -3.25
CA LYS A 261 -13.18 4.99 -4.52
C LYS A 261 -12.26 5.57 -5.58
N GLU A 262 -12.20 6.89 -5.67
CA GLU A 262 -11.32 7.59 -6.60
C GLU A 262 -9.85 7.50 -6.16
N PHE A 263 -9.59 7.56 -4.86
CA PHE A 263 -8.26 7.41 -4.29
C PHE A 263 -7.63 6.05 -4.61
N ILE A 264 -8.41 4.98 -4.56
CA ILE A 264 -7.96 3.60 -4.83
C ILE A 264 -8.06 3.24 -6.32
N LYS A 265 -8.72 4.08 -7.13
CA LYS A 265 -8.93 3.81 -8.55
C LYS A 265 -7.59 3.64 -9.27
N LYS A 266 -7.40 2.47 -9.88
CA LYS A 266 -6.24 2.19 -10.72
C LYS A 266 -6.27 3.12 -11.95
N PRO A 267 -5.14 3.69 -12.37
CA PRO A 267 -5.10 4.41 -13.64
C PRO A 267 -5.49 3.47 -14.79
N LYS A 268 -6.20 4.02 -15.77
CA LYS A 268 -6.58 3.32 -17.01
C LYS A 268 -5.37 3.14 -17.90
#